data_AF-A0A6A4HH78-F1
#
_entry.id   AF-A0A6A4HH78-F1
#
_cell.length_a   1.000
_cell.length_b   1.000
_cell.length_c   1.000
_cell.angle_alpha   90.00
_cell.angle_beta   90.00
_cell.angle_gamma   90.00
#
_symmetry.space_group_name_H-M   'P 1'
#
loop_
_entity.id
_entity.type
_entity.pdbx_description
1 polymer ?
#
loop_
_entity_poly.entity_id
_entity_poly.type
_entity_poly.pdbx_seq_one_letter_code
_entity_poly.pdbx_strand_id
1 'polypeptide(L)'
;IPDVTVDSTPEQFFDRPFTAEQVDLCKLELEKHPSNSAPGIEQVYYRQIIDMDSTLIAQLVNECVAHGDLGLESCMLKFVTLLMMQRFVDWADARNIIPPSQNGFRKNYRTNNNAFILRSAIEKARAMGRTLWVASIDITNAFSSVDRSTLWRKLQDLGASGRIFD
;
A
#
# COMPACT_ATOMS: atom_id res chain seq x y z
N ILE A 1 10.60 2.84 21.33
CA ILE A 1 9.58 2.06 20.61
C ILE A 1 9.75 0.64 21.14
N PRO A 2 8.70 -0.03 21.64
CA PRO A 2 8.82 -1.39 22.15
C PRO A 2 9.30 -2.33 21.03
N ASP A 3 10.02 -3.41 21.39
CA ASP A 3 10.60 -4.36 20.43
C ASP A 3 9.54 -5.19 19.69
N VAL A 4 8.32 -5.27 20.24
CA VAL A 4 7.15 -5.89 19.62
C VAL A 4 5.96 -4.98 19.85
N THR A 5 5.22 -4.69 18.80
CA THR A 5 4.01 -3.87 18.82
C THR A 5 2.77 -4.75 18.69
N VAL A 6 1.65 -4.28 19.26
CA VAL A 6 0.37 -4.98 19.18
C VAL A 6 -0.59 -4.16 18.35
N ASP A 7 -1.30 -4.82 17.45
CA ASP A 7 -2.38 -4.20 16.71
C ASP A 7 -3.57 -3.91 17.63
N SER A 8 -3.86 -2.63 17.81
CA SER A 8 -4.97 -2.16 18.63
C SER A 8 -6.27 -1.99 17.84
N THR A 9 -6.27 -2.24 16.53
CA THR A 9 -7.50 -2.13 15.73
C THR A 9 -8.44 -3.31 16.00
N PRO A 10 -9.77 -3.08 16.11
CA PRO A 10 -10.74 -4.16 16.27
C PRO A 10 -10.66 -5.22 15.16
N GLU A 11 -10.32 -4.79 13.94
CA GLU A 11 -10.22 -5.65 12.76
C GLU A 11 -8.91 -6.45 12.68
N GLN A 12 -7.94 -6.13 13.54
CA GLN A 12 -6.60 -6.73 13.57
C GLN A 12 -5.92 -6.70 12.19
N PHE A 13 -5.88 -5.52 11.53
CA PHE A 13 -5.32 -5.38 10.18
C PHE A 13 -3.89 -5.89 10.06
N PHE A 14 -3.07 -5.76 11.09
CA PHE A 14 -1.64 -6.02 11.09
C PHE A 14 -1.23 -7.29 11.85
N ASP A 15 -2.04 -7.76 12.80
CA ASP A 15 -1.74 -8.98 13.58
C ASP A 15 -2.49 -10.22 13.12
N ARG A 16 -3.65 -10.09 12.44
CA ARG A 16 -4.40 -11.28 12.00
C ARG A 16 -3.59 -12.09 10.99
N PRO A 17 -3.71 -13.44 10.96
CA PRO A 17 -3.05 -14.24 9.94
C PRO A 17 -3.62 -13.97 8.54
N PHE A 18 -2.79 -14.11 7.51
CA PHE A 18 -3.23 -14.13 6.13
C PHE A 18 -4.01 -15.41 5.83
N THR A 19 -5.12 -15.29 5.10
CA THR A 19 -5.97 -16.43 4.72
C THR A 19 -5.75 -16.83 3.26
N ALA A 20 -6.07 -18.07 2.91
CA ALA A 20 -6.03 -18.55 1.52
C ALA A 20 -6.94 -17.71 0.61
N GLU A 21 -8.11 -17.28 1.12
CA GLU A 21 -9.02 -16.39 0.39
C GLU A 21 -8.37 -15.05 0.03
N GLN A 22 -7.61 -14.43 0.95
CA GLN A 22 -6.87 -13.20 0.66
C GLN A 22 -5.79 -13.42 -0.40
N VAL A 23 -5.12 -14.57 -0.37
CA VAL A 23 -4.14 -14.98 -1.37
C VAL A 23 -4.81 -15.13 -2.74
N ASP A 24 -5.97 -15.79 -2.82
CA ASP A 24 -6.72 -15.97 -4.06
C ASP A 24 -7.17 -14.63 -4.65
N LEU A 25 -7.71 -13.73 -3.83
CA LEU A 25 -8.09 -12.39 -4.27
C LEU A 25 -6.88 -11.62 -4.82
N CYS A 26 -5.72 -11.73 -4.17
CA CYS A 26 -4.48 -11.09 -4.62
C CYS A 26 -3.99 -11.68 -5.96
N LYS A 27 -4.10 -12.99 -6.15
CA LYS A 27 -3.78 -13.66 -7.42
C LYS A 27 -4.69 -13.19 -8.55
N LEU A 28 -5.99 -13.04 -8.31
CA LEU A 28 -6.93 -12.50 -9.30
C LEU A 28 -6.57 -11.07 -9.72
N GLU A 29 -6.06 -10.23 -8.81
CA GLU A 29 -5.60 -8.89 -9.16
C GLU A 29 -4.32 -8.94 -10.03
N LEU A 30 -3.41 -9.89 -9.78
CA LEU A 30 -2.25 -10.11 -10.66
C LEU A 30 -2.65 -10.56 -12.07
N GLU A 31 -3.69 -11.38 -12.21
CA GLU A 31 -4.18 -11.82 -13.51
C GLU A 31 -4.79 -10.68 -14.35
N LYS A 32 -5.40 -9.68 -13.71
CA LYS A 32 -5.95 -8.48 -14.39
C LYS A 32 -4.87 -7.57 -14.96
N HIS A 33 -3.68 -7.63 -14.37
CA HIS A 33 -2.51 -6.88 -14.81
C HIS A 33 -1.36 -7.86 -15.08
N PRO A 34 -1.43 -8.64 -16.18
CA PRO A 34 -0.34 -9.52 -16.59
C PRO A 34 0.80 -8.63 -17.08
N SER A 35 1.53 -8.06 -16.13
CA SER A 35 2.77 -7.39 -16.43
C SER A 35 3.68 -8.46 -17.00
N ASN A 36 4.22 -8.25 -18.21
CA ASN A 36 5.49 -8.82 -18.63
C ASN A 36 6.62 -8.27 -17.74
N SER A 37 6.41 -8.29 -16.41
CA SER A 37 7.37 -7.85 -15.42
C SER A 37 8.56 -8.77 -15.55
N ALA A 38 9.73 -8.17 -15.74
CA ALA A 38 10.99 -8.91 -15.72
C ALA A 38 11.02 -9.78 -14.44
N PRO A 39 11.33 -11.08 -14.57
CA PRO A 39 11.42 -11.94 -13.40
C PRO A 39 12.51 -11.40 -12.46
N GLY A 40 12.33 -11.60 -11.16
CA GLY A 40 13.40 -11.34 -10.20
C GLY A 40 14.62 -12.24 -10.43
N ILE A 41 15.66 -12.08 -9.60
CA ILE A 41 16.92 -12.84 -9.71
C ILE A 41 16.67 -14.37 -9.75
N GLU A 42 15.63 -14.85 -9.08
CA GLU A 42 15.25 -16.27 -9.01
C GLU A 42 14.55 -16.82 -10.27
N GLN A 43 14.31 -16.00 -11.30
CA GLN A 43 13.55 -16.39 -12.50
C GLN A 43 12.12 -16.90 -12.23
N VAL A 44 11.57 -16.64 -11.04
CA VAL A 44 10.16 -16.97 -10.72
C VAL A 44 9.25 -15.96 -11.42
N TYR A 45 8.27 -16.43 -12.19
CA TYR A 45 7.27 -15.58 -12.84
C TYR A 45 5.98 -15.55 -12.02
N TYR A 46 5.20 -14.46 -12.10
CA TYR A 46 3.89 -14.38 -11.44
C TYR A 46 2.97 -15.56 -11.77
N ARG A 47 3.13 -16.15 -12.97
CA ARG A 47 2.41 -17.36 -13.38
C ARG A 47 2.64 -18.54 -12.42
N GLN A 48 3.86 -18.75 -11.96
CA GLN A 48 4.15 -19.82 -11.01
C GLN A 48 3.51 -19.57 -9.65
N ILE A 49 3.40 -18.31 -9.22
CA ILE A 49 2.72 -17.94 -7.96
C ILE A 49 1.22 -18.18 -8.08
N ILE A 50 0.62 -17.84 -9.23
CA ILE A 50 -0.81 -18.09 -9.50
C ILE A 50 -1.11 -19.59 -9.39
N ASP A 51 -0.26 -20.43 -9.98
CA ASP A 51 -0.42 -21.90 -10.02
C ASP A 51 -0.14 -22.59 -8.66
N MET A 52 0.56 -21.94 -7.73
CA MET A 52 0.87 -22.51 -6.39
C MET A 52 -0.39 -22.64 -5.51
N ASP A 53 -0.38 -23.56 -4.54
CA ASP A 53 -1.48 -23.68 -3.59
C ASP A 53 -1.58 -22.45 -2.66
N SER A 54 -2.77 -21.86 -2.58
CA SER A 54 -3.00 -20.63 -1.82
C SER A 54 -2.94 -20.83 -0.30
N THR A 55 -3.23 -22.04 0.18
CA THR A 55 -3.09 -22.39 1.61
C THR A 55 -1.62 -22.47 2.00
N LEU A 56 -0.80 -23.12 1.16
CA LEU A 56 0.66 -23.19 1.38
C LEU A 56 1.30 -21.80 1.33
N ILE A 57 0.89 -20.94 0.39
CA ILE A 57 1.36 -19.55 0.35
C ILE A 57 0.96 -18.81 1.64
N ALA A 58 -0.29 -18.92 2.08
CA ALA A 58 -0.74 -18.27 3.31
C ALA A 58 0.05 -18.75 4.53
N GLN A 59 0.30 -20.06 4.64
CA GLN A 59 1.13 -20.64 5.70
C GLN A 59 2.54 -20.06 5.70
N LEU A 60 3.21 -20.10 4.54
CA LEU A 60 4.56 -19.56 4.37
C LEU A 60 4.64 -18.08 4.78
N VAL A 61 3.69 -17.25 4.33
CA VAL A 61 3.66 -15.82 4.66
C VAL A 61 3.47 -15.60 6.15
N ASN A 62 2.57 -16.36 6.79
CA ASN A 62 2.34 -16.26 8.22
C ASN A 62 3.55 -16.69 9.05
N GLU A 63 4.27 -17.72 8.61
CA GLU A 63 5.53 -18.16 9.24
C GLU A 63 6.60 -17.07 9.12
N CYS A 64 6.80 -16.49 7.93
CA CYS A 64 7.75 -15.38 7.75
C CYS A 64 7.44 -14.19 8.65
N VAL A 65 6.16 -13.78 8.75
CA VAL A 65 5.74 -12.68 9.63
C VAL A 65 5.92 -13.02 11.11
N ALA A 66 5.72 -14.28 11.51
CA ALA A 66 5.92 -14.71 12.88
C ALA A 66 7.41 -14.71 13.30
N HIS A 67 8.32 -14.95 12.35
CA HIS A 67 9.76 -15.02 12.59
C HIS A 67 10.51 -13.70 12.31
N GLY A 68 9.86 -12.70 11.73
CA GLY A 68 10.51 -11.44 11.30
C GLY A 68 11.40 -11.58 10.06
N ASP A 69 11.40 -12.76 9.42
CA ASP A 69 12.26 -13.10 8.29
C ASP A 69 11.53 -12.90 6.96
N LEU A 70 11.33 -11.63 6.57
CA LEU A 70 10.88 -11.25 5.23
C LEU A 70 12.08 -11.03 4.30
N GLY A 71 13.02 -11.99 4.30
CA GLY A 71 14.20 -11.99 3.45
C GLY A 71 13.92 -12.63 2.08
N LEU A 72 13.07 -12.02 1.26
CA LEU A 72 12.79 -12.53 -0.08
C LEU A 72 13.24 -11.49 -1.12
N GLU A 73 14.20 -11.78 -1.99
CA GLU A 73 14.56 -10.93 -3.14
C GLU A 73 13.96 -11.50 -4.43
N SER A 74 12.67 -11.84 -4.41
CA SER A 74 12.02 -12.59 -5.49
C SER A 74 10.61 -12.12 -5.83
N CYS A 75 9.98 -12.75 -6.83
CA CYS A 75 8.58 -12.48 -7.15
C CYS A 75 7.64 -12.82 -5.98
N MET A 76 8.05 -13.72 -5.08
CA MET A 76 7.32 -13.95 -3.83
C MET A 76 7.33 -12.70 -2.95
N LEU A 77 8.44 -11.97 -2.84
CA LEU A 77 8.46 -10.70 -2.11
C LEU A 77 7.48 -9.69 -2.67
N LYS A 78 7.42 -9.55 -4.00
CA LYS A 78 6.48 -8.62 -4.64
C LYS A 78 5.04 -9.02 -4.30
N PHE A 79 4.74 -10.32 -4.31
CA PHE A 79 3.43 -10.84 -3.95
C PHE A 79 3.10 -10.59 -2.47
N VAL A 80 4.04 -10.85 -1.55
CA VAL A 80 3.85 -10.57 -0.12
C VAL A 80 3.70 -9.08 0.15
N THR A 81 4.52 -8.24 -0.51
CA THR A 81 4.39 -6.78 -0.44
C THR A 81 3.01 -6.33 -0.92
N LEU A 82 2.45 -6.97 -1.97
CA LEU A 82 1.11 -6.67 -2.46
C LEU A 82 0.02 -7.08 -1.44
N LEU A 83 0.14 -8.24 -0.81
CA LEU A 83 -0.76 -8.69 0.26
C LEU A 83 -0.73 -7.73 1.47
N MET A 84 0.47 -7.32 1.88
CA MET A 84 0.65 -6.33 2.94
C MET A 84 0.06 -4.98 2.53
N MET A 85 0.35 -4.50 1.32
CA MET A 85 -0.20 -3.26 0.78
C MET A 85 -1.73 -3.26 0.85
N GLN A 86 -2.39 -4.38 0.52
CA GLN A 86 -3.85 -4.46 0.60
C GLN A 86 -4.35 -4.24 2.04
N ARG A 87 -3.68 -4.79 3.06
CA ARG A 87 -4.01 -4.52 4.47
C ARG A 87 -3.86 -3.04 4.82
N PHE A 88 -2.79 -2.39 4.36
CA PHE A 88 -2.60 -0.96 4.56
C PHE A 88 -3.69 -0.13 3.88
N VAL A 89 -4.10 -0.50 2.67
CA VAL A 89 -5.20 0.17 1.95
C VAL A 89 -6.51 0.01 2.73
N ASP A 90 -6.85 -1.21 3.12
CA ASP A 90 -8.08 -1.49 3.87
C ASP A 90 -8.10 -0.73 5.21
N TRP A 91 -6.98 -0.72 5.93
CA TRP A 91 -6.82 0.05 7.16
C TRP A 91 -6.96 1.56 6.92
N ALA A 92 -6.27 2.10 5.92
CA ALA A 92 -6.28 3.53 5.62
C ALA A 92 -7.66 4.01 5.20
N ASP A 93 -8.40 3.20 4.44
CA ASP A 93 -9.78 3.49 4.04
C ASP A 93 -10.74 3.35 5.23
N ALA A 94 -10.65 2.27 6.03
CA ALA A 94 -11.49 2.07 7.21
C ALA A 94 -11.33 3.19 8.25
N ARG A 95 -10.10 3.74 8.37
CA ARG A 95 -9.79 4.84 9.29
C ARG A 95 -9.83 6.22 8.66
N ASN A 96 -10.21 6.34 7.38
CA ASN A 96 -10.26 7.60 6.64
C ASN A 96 -8.96 8.41 6.73
N ILE A 97 -7.80 7.74 6.71
CA ILE A 97 -6.47 8.36 6.87
C ILE A 97 -6.15 9.27 5.69
N ILE A 98 -6.51 8.85 4.48
CA ILE A 98 -6.14 9.54 3.25
C ILE A 98 -7.24 10.53 2.84
N PRO A 99 -6.98 11.86 2.88
CA PRO A 99 -8.01 12.85 2.58
C PRO A 99 -8.47 12.77 1.12
N PRO A 100 -9.72 13.18 0.80
CA PRO A 100 -10.24 13.15 -0.57
C PRO A 100 -9.47 14.02 -1.58
N SER A 101 -8.67 14.98 -1.10
CA SER A 101 -7.79 15.81 -1.93
C SER A 101 -6.55 15.07 -2.44
N GLN A 102 -6.18 13.96 -1.80
CA GLN A 102 -5.07 13.13 -2.23
C GLN A 102 -5.57 12.05 -3.19
N ASN A 103 -5.29 12.25 -4.48
CA ASN A 103 -5.81 11.41 -5.57
C ASN A 103 -4.79 10.42 -6.14
N GLY A 104 -3.49 10.65 -5.91
CA GLY A 104 -2.42 9.79 -6.44
C GLY A 104 -2.42 8.41 -5.78
N PHE A 105 -2.16 7.36 -6.57
CA PHE A 105 -2.03 5.97 -6.10
C PHE A 105 -3.23 5.40 -5.31
N ARG A 106 -4.44 5.94 -5.53
CA ARG A 106 -5.66 5.45 -4.90
C ARG A 106 -6.56 4.74 -5.90
N LYS A 107 -7.10 3.59 -5.49
CA LYS A 107 -8.09 2.84 -6.28
C LYS A 107 -9.29 3.75 -6.58
N ASN A 108 -9.79 3.70 -7.81
CA ASN A 108 -10.91 4.52 -8.30
C ASN A 108 -10.66 6.04 -8.42
N TYR A 109 -9.46 6.54 -8.11
CA TYR A 109 -9.07 7.93 -8.37
C TYR A 109 -8.30 8.03 -9.70
N ARG A 110 -8.51 9.14 -10.41
CA ARG A 110 -7.86 9.41 -11.70
C ARG A 110 -7.07 10.70 -11.64
N THR A 111 -6.00 10.80 -12.44
CA THR A 111 -5.19 12.01 -12.59
C THR A 111 -6.01 13.23 -13.00
N ASN A 112 -7.06 13.02 -13.81
CA ASN A 112 -7.97 14.07 -14.26
C ASN A 112 -8.73 14.77 -13.12
N ASN A 113 -8.89 14.13 -11.96
CA ASN A 113 -9.61 14.72 -10.84
C ASN A 113 -8.89 15.98 -10.34
N ASN A 114 -7.56 15.95 -10.22
CA ASN A 114 -6.77 17.12 -9.79
C ASN A 114 -6.84 18.27 -10.78
N ALA A 115 -6.75 17.96 -12.08
CA ALA A 115 -6.86 18.96 -13.14
C ALA A 115 -8.25 19.61 -13.16
N PHE A 116 -9.30 18.81 -12.96
CA PHE A 116 -10.67 19.30 -12.84
C PHE A 116 -10.84 20.21 -11.63
N ILE A 117 -10.36 19.81 -10.44
CA ILE A 117 -10.41 20.63 -9.22
C ILE A 117 -9.73 21.99 -9.42
N LEU A 118 -8.53 21.99 -10.01
CA LEU A 118 -7.81 23.22 -10.31
C LEU A 118 -8.58 24.10 -11.30
N ARG A 119 -9.15 23.49 -12.36
CA ARG A 119 -9.97 24.21 -13.33
C ARG A 119 -11.20 24.84 -12.70
N SER A 120 -11.93 24.11 -11.87
CA SER A 120 -13.08 24.63 -11.14
C SER A 120 -12.71 25.77 -10.19
N ALA A 121 -11.55 25.69 -9.53
CA ALA A 121 -11.04 26.77 -8.68
C ALA A 121 -10.74 28.04 -9.49
N ILE A 122 -10.13 27.90 -10.68
CA ILE A 122 -9.86 29.01 -11.60
C ILE A 122 -11.17 29.67 -12.06
N GLU A 123 -12.16 28.87 -12.46
CA GLU A 123 -13.46 29.39 -12.93
C GLU A 123 -14.22 30.11 -11.82
N LYS A 124 -14.23 29.55 -10.61
CA LYS A 124 -14.84 30.19 -9.43
C LYS A 124 -14.18 31.52 -9.09
N ALA A 125 -12.85 31.58 -9.07
CA ALA A 125 -12.13 32.81 -8.78
C ALA A 125 -12.43 33.92 -9.81
N ARG A 126 -12.46 33.55 -11.11
CA ARG A 126 -12.86 34.46 -12.19
C ARG A 126 -14.29 34.98 -12.02
N ALA A 127 -15.25 34.10 -11.74
CA ALA A 127 -16.65 34.49 -11.53
C ALA A 127 -16.83 35.45 -10.34
N MET A 128 -15.98 35.33 -9.32
CA MET A 128 -16.00 36.21 -8.14
C MET A 128 -15.16 37.49 -8.31
N GLY A 129 -14.48 37.68 -9.45
CA GLY A 129 -13.55 38.79 -9.66
C GLY A 129 -12.34 38.77 -8.72
N ARG A 130 -11.93 37.58 -8.25
CA ARG A 130 -10.81 37.39 -7.32
C ARG A 130 -9.61 36.75 -8.01
N THR A 131 -8.41 37.10 -7.56
CA THR A 131 -7.17 36.44 -7.97
C THR A 131 -7.03 35.09 -7.28
N LEU A 132 -6.76 34.03 -8.04
CA LEU A 132 -6.36 32.73 -7.52
C LEU A 132 -4.83 32.62 -7.54
N TRP A 133 -4.23 32.39 -6.38
CA TRP A 133 -2.81 32.08 -6.26
C TRP A 133 -2.61 30.57 -6.18
N VAL A 134 -1.66 30.03 -6.94
CA VAL A 134 -1.38 28.59 -7.01
C VAL A 134 0.11 28.36 -6.79
N ALA A 135 0.44 27.44 -5.88
CA ALA A 135 1.80 26.95 -5.69
C ALA A 135 1.90 25.52 -6.24
N SER A 136 2.86 25.29 -7.13
CA SER A 136 3.21 23.94 -7.59
C SER A 136 4.48 23.52 -6.85
N ILE A 137 4.37 22.51 -6.00
CA ILE A 137 5.46 22.01 -5.17
C ILE A 137 5.78 20.58 -5.64
N ASP A 138 7.04 20.33 -5.94
CA ASP A 138 7.55 19.00 -6.28
C ASP A 138 8.65 18.61 -5.30
N ILE A 139 8.62 17.36 -4.82
CA ILE A 139 9.57 16.86 -3.82
C ILE A 139 10.65 16.04 -4.54
N THR A 140 11.88 16.54 -4.53
CA THR A 140 13.01 15.83 -5.13
C THR A 140 13.28 14.51 -4.40
N ASN A 141 13.43 13.42 -5.16
CA ASN A 141 13.78 12.09 -4.66
C ASN A 141 12.87 11.57 -3.53
N ALA A 142 11.56 11.83 -3.62
CA ALA A 142 10.61 11.57 -2.53
C ALA A 142 10.67 10.16 -1.90
N PHE A 143 11.01 9.10 -2.65
CA PHE A 143 11.16 7.76 -2.08
C PHE A 143 12.49 7.56 -1.34
N SER A 144 13.58 8.10 -1.89
CA SER A 144 14.93 7.93 -1.32
C SER A 144 15.23 8.90 -0.18
N SER A 145 14.51 10.02 -0.10
CA SER A 145 14.73 11.08 0.89
C SER A 145 13.90 10.93 2.17
N VAL A 146 13.04 9.91 2.26
CA VAL A 146 12.21 9.67 3.45
C VAL A 146 13.05 9.14 4.61
N ASP A 147 13.01 9.87 5.74
CA ASP A 147 13.50 9.37 7.01
C ASP A 147 12.58 8.24 7.51
N ARG A 148 13.08 7.00 7.44
CA ARG A 148 12.32 5.80 7.79
C ARG A 148 11.86 5.82 9.24
N SER A 149 12.71 6.27 10.16
CA SER A 149 12.39 6.36 11.59
C SER A 149 11.18 7.26 11.86
N THR A 150 11.12 8.42 11.20
CA THR A 150 9.99 9.35 11.29
C THR A 150 8.75 8.79 10.62
N LEU A 151 8.88 8.12 9.46
CA LEU A 151 7.75 7.48 8.80
C LEU A 151 7.10 6.41 9.70
N TRP A 152 7.91 5.51 10.27
CA TRP A 152 7.41 4.46 11.15
C TRP A 152 6.73 5.01 12.39
N ARG A 153 7.32 6.03 13.03
CA ARG A 153 6.69 6.71 14.17
C ARG A 153 5.34 7.32 13.78
N LYS A 154 5.25 8.00 12.64
CA LYS A 154 3.99 8.58 12.16
C LYS A 154 2.93 7.52 11.90
N LEU A 155 3.29 6.38 11.31
CA LEU A 155 2.36 5.27 11.08
C LEU A 155 1.86 4.70 12.41
N GLN A 156 2.75 4.50 13.38
CA GLN A 156 2.39 4.06 14.73
C GLN A 156 1.45 5.06 15.42
N ASP A 157 1.74 6.36 15.35
CA ASP A 157 0.88 7.41 15.92
C ASP A 157 -0.51 7.45 15.26
N LEU A 158 -0.62 7.06 13.99
CA LEU A 158 -1.90 6.92 13.27
C LEU A 158 -2.65 5.62 13.61
N GLY A 159 -2.05 4.72 14.39
CA GLY A 159 -2.63 3.44 14.80
C GLY A 159 -2.28 2.27 13.91
N ALA A 160 -1.17 2.35 13.15
CA ALA A 160 -0.61 1.22 12.44
C ALA A 160 0.51 0.59 13.27
N SER A 161 0.19 -0.51 13.95
CA SER A 161 1.07 -1.28 14.82
C SER A 161 0.72 -2.76 14.73
N GLY A 162 1.68 -3.65 15.01
CA GLY A 162 1.52 -5.09 14.94
C GLY A 162 2.71 -5.77 14.26
N ARG A 163 2.68 -7.10 14.20
CA ARG A 163 3.80 -7.96 13.76
C ARG A 163 4.27 -7.73 12.33
N ILE A 164 3.45 -7.15 11.47
CA ILE A 164 3.87 -6.74 10.11
C ILE A 164 4.95 -5.63 10.16
N PHE A 165 5.07 -4.89 11.27
CA PHE A 165 6.01 -3.79 11.46
C PHE A 165 7.25 -4.13 12.29
N ASP A 166 7.22 -5.24 13.03
CA ASP A 166 8.26 -5.64 13.98
C ASP A 166 9.33 -6.49 13.28
#